data_AF-A0A1V4RC88-F1
#
_entry.id   AF-A0A1V4RC88-F1
#
_cell.length_a   1.000
_cell.length_b   1.000
_cell.length_c   1.000
_cell.angle_alpha   90.00
_cell.angle_beta   90.00
_cell.angle_gamma   90.00
#
_symmetry.space_group_name_H-M   'P 1'
#
loop_
_entity.id
_entity.type
_entity.pdbx_description
1 polymer ?
#
loop_
_entity_poly.entity_id
_entity_poly.type
_entity_poly.pdbx_seq_one_letter_code
_entity_poly.pdbx_strand_id
1 'polypeptide(L)'
;MARERVEQIEKEVTEAANLLEEIRKQFSSVVVGQEEFRMGLMTALLSNGHVLIEGVPGLAKTLAASTLSKCLNADFSRIQFTPDILPADITGTMIYQPMKGTFVERMGPIFAQMILADEINRAPAKVQSALLEAMEERQVTFGGTTHKLPKPFFVMATQNPIEQEGTYPLPEAQIDRFMMKLIITYPTPDEEIEILNRMGGTDRPSASPVLTPERLLELQNLSNRILVENDILDYVVRIVDATRHPKLHRLRDLEDLITVGASPRGSLSILAAARSRALLTGQAFVTPDLVKEVAPDVLRHRIMRSFEAEAEEVTVEEMLSSILDKVPVTRR
;
A
#
# COMPACT_ATOMS: atom_id res chain seq x y z
N MET A 1 18.94 -18.37 -24.89
CA MET A 1 19.04 -17.67 -23.59
C MET A 1 17.78 -16.88 -23.23
N ALA A 2 17.12 -16.14 -24.14
CA ALA A 2 15.88 -15.42 -23.80
C ALA A 2 14.66 -16.34 -23.59
N ARG A 3 14.46 -17.35 -24.45
CA ARG A 3 13.25 -18.19 -24.44
C ARG A 3 13.13 -19.10 -23.22
N GLU A 4 14.20 -19.80 -22.83
CA GLU A 4 14.20 -20.68 -21.64
C GLU A 4 13.93 -19.90 -20.35
N ARG A 5 14.40 -18.64 -20.25
CA ARG A 5 14.13 -17.77 -19.10
C ARG A 5 12.66 -17.32 -19.05
N VAL A 6 12.05 -17.06 -20.20
CA VAL A 6 10.61 -16.72 -20.30
C VAL A 6 9.78 -17.94 -19.87
N GLU A 7 10.04 -19.10 -20.45
CA GLU A 7 9.33 -20.36 -20.13
C GLU A 7 9.48 -20.72 -18.65
N GLN A 8 10.65 -20.48 -18.05
CA GLN A 8 10.86 -20.68 -16.61
C GLN A 8 10.01 -19.72 -15.76
N ILE A 9 9.99 -18.42 -16.09
CA ILE A 9 9.19 -17.44 -15.36
C ILE A 9 7.70 -17.76 -15.48
N GLU A 10 7.22 -18.12 -16.67
CA GLU A 10 5.82 -18.50 -16.89
C GLU A 10 5.39 -19.68 -16.00
N LYS A 11 6.27 -20.69 -15.86
CA LYS A 11 6.01 -21.83 -14.97
C LYS A 11 5.95 -21.39 -13.50
N GLU A 12 6.94 -20.63 -13.04
CA GLU A 12 6.98 -20.12 -11.66
C GLU A 12 5.75 -19.23 -11.34
N VAL A 13 5.32 -18.41 -12.30
CA VAL A 13 4.12 -17.56 -12.20
C VAL A 13 2.85 -18.38 -12.11
N THR A 14 2.72 -19.45 -12.91
CA THR A 14 1.54 -20.32 -12.86
C THR A 14 1.39 -21.00 -11.50
N GLU A 15 2.48 -21.49 -10.93
CA GLU A 15 2.49 -22.09 -9.60
C GLU A 15 2.15 -21.05 -8.51
N ALA A 16 2.72 -19.86 -8.61
CA ALA A 16 2.44 -18.75 -7.70
C ALA A 16 0.99 -18.25 -7.79
N ALA A 17 0.41 -18.17 -8.99
CA ALA A 17 -0.94 -17.69 -9.22
C ALA A 17 -1.99 -18.55 -8.50
N ASN A 18 -1.80 -19.87 -8.47
CA ASN A 18 -2.69 -20.76 -7.72
C ASN A 18 -2.69 -20.47 -6.22
N LEU A 19 -1.50 -20.25 -5.63
CA LEU A 19 -1.38 -19.88 -4.21
C LEU A 19 -2.00 -18.51 -3.93
N LEU A 20 -1.78 -17.53 -4.82
CA LEU A 20 -2.35 -16.19 -4.69
C LEU A 20 -3.87 -16.20 -4.81
N GLU A 21 -4.42 -17.06 -5.67
CA GLU A 21 -5.86 -17.28 -5.79
C GLU A 21 -6.47 -17.90 -4.53
N GLU A 22 -5.74 -18.79 -3.84
CA GLU A 22 -6.16 -19.31 -2.53
C GLU A 22 -6.23 -18.20 -1.47
N ILE A 23 -5.22 -17.31 -1.42
CA ILE A 23 -5.26 -16.13 -0.54
C ILE A 23 -6.48 -15.27 -0.89
N ARG A 24 -6.72 -15.01 -2.17
CA ARG A 24 -7.85 -14.19 -2.63
C ARG A 24 -9.18 -14.79 -2.18
N LYS A 25 -9.35 -16.10 -2.29
CA LYS A 25 -10.54 -16.82 -1.81
C LYS A 25 -10.70 -16.73 -0.29
N GLN A 26 -9.63 -16.92 0.48
CA GLN A 26 -9.65 -16.74 1.94
C GLN A 26 -9.95 -15.30 2.34
N PHE A 27 -9.48 -14.34 1.57
CA PHE A 27 -9.71 -12.94 1.85
C PHE A 27 -11.16 -12.53 1.58
N SER A 28 -11.69 -12.96 0.43
CA SER A 28 -13.08 -12.70 -0.01
C SER A 28 -14.12 -13.47 0.80
N SER A 29 -13.74 -14.53 1.53
CA SER A 29 -14.66 -15.23 2.45
C SER A 29 -14.93 -14.41 3.71
N VAL A 30 -13.97 -13.59 4.15
CA VAL A 30 -14.07 -12.78 5.37
C VAL A 30 -14.46 -11.33 5.08
N VAL A 31 -13.82 -10.70 4.09
CA VAL A 31 -14.09 -9.32 3.68
C VAL A 31 -15.00 -9.35 2.47
N VAL A 32 -16.20 -8.78 2.62
CA VAL A 32 -17.22 -8.72 1.57
C VAL A 32 -17.04 -7.45 0.73
N GLY A 33 -17.21 -7.58 -0.59
CA GLY A 33 -17.13 -6.43 -1.50
C GLY A 33 -15.74 -5.83 -1.64
N GLN A 34 -15.60 -4.68 -2.29
CA GLN A 34 -14.31 -3.96 -2.38
C GLN A 34 -13.17 -4.76 -3.07
N GLU A 35 -13.44 -5.40 -4.21
CA GLU A 35 -12.42 -6.20 -4.92
C GLU A 35 -11.17 -5.36 -5.23
N GLU A 36 -11.32 -4.13 -5.72
CA GLU A 36 -10.19 -3.23 -6.01
C GLU A 36 -9.33 -2.95 -4.77
N PHE A 37 -9.94 -2.73 -3.60
CA PHE A 37 -9.21 -2.54 -2.35
C PHE A 37 -8.42 -3.79 -1.95
N ARG A 38 -9.05 -4.97 -2.00
CA ARG A 38 -8.37 -6.25 -1.71
C ARG A 38 -7.21 -6.47 -2.66
N MET A 39 -7.45 -6.24 -3.94
CA MET A 39 -6.48 -6.35 -5.01
C MET A 39 -5.33 -5.36 -4.83
N GLY A 40 -5.59 -4.11 -4.43
CA GLY A 40 -4.58 -3.11 -4.10
C GLY A 40 -3.71 -3.53 -2.91
N LEU A 41 -4.30 -4.07 -1.84
CA LEU A 41 -3.56 -4.58 -0.68
C LEU A 41 -2.63 -5.72 -1.05
N MET A 42 -3.11 -6.71 -1.79
CA MET A 42 -2.28 -7.84 -2.25
C MET A 42 -1.15 -7.38 -3.18
N THR A 43 -1.42 -6.36 -4.01
CA THR A 43 -0.41 -5.78 -4.91
C THR A 43 0.70 -5.12 -4.11
N ALA A 44 0.36 -4.25 -3.16
CA ALA A 44 1.35 -3.59 -2.31
C ALA A 44 2.17 -4.60 -1.48
N LEU A 45 1.52 -5.64 -0.95
CA LEU A 45 2.17 -6.71 -0.22
C LEU A 45 3.23 -7.43 -1.07
N LEU A 46 2.89 -7.80 -2.31
CA LEU A 46 3.82 -8.45 -3.25
C LEU A 46 4.90 -7.50 -3.78
N SER A 47 4.60 -6.20 -3.83
CA SER A 47 5.57 -5.17 -4.19
C SER A 47 6.49 -4.78 -3.04
N ASN A 48 6.30 -5.34 -1.83
CA ASN A 48 6.99 -4.94 -0.60
C ASN A 48 6.82 -3.44 -0.28
N GLY A 49 5.69 -2.86 -0.67
CA GLY A 49 5.34 -1.45 -0.48
C GLY A 49 4.34 -1.25 0.64
N HIS A 50 4.48 -0.17 1.40
CA HIS A 50 3.51 0.21 2.43
C HIS A 50 2.30 0.91 1.81
N VAL A 51 1.14 0.79 2.46
CA VAL A 51 -0.11 1.40 1.97
C VAL A 51 -0.66 2.43 2.93
N LEU A 52 -1.21 3.49 2.36
CA LEU A 52 -2.05 4.45 3.06
C LEU A 52 -3.50 4.17 2.68
N ILE A 53 -4.39 4.06 3.67
CA ILE A 53 -5.79 3.69 3.49
C ILE A 53 -6.65 4.87 3.95
N GLU A 54 -7.25 5.54 2.99
CA GLU A 54 -8.21 6.60 3.24
C GLU A 54 -9.62 6.04 3.19
N GLY A 55 -10.45 6.41 4.16
CA GLY A 55 -11.85 6.01 4.21
C GLY A 55 -12.44 6.27 5.58
N VAL A 56 -13.76 6.26 5.66
CA VAL A 56 -14.46 6.51 6.91
C VAL A 56 -14.32 5.36 7.92
N PRO A 57 -14.54 5.61 9.22
CA PRO A 57 -14.54 4.57 10.24
C PRO A 57 -15.57 3.48 9.94
N GLY A 58 -15.30 2.26 10.41
CA GLY A 58 -16.24 1.13 10.29
C GLY A 58 -16.16 0.34 8.98
N LEU A 59 -15.34 0.74 8.00
CA LEU A 59 -15.20 0.06 6.70
C LEU A 59 -14.28 -1.18 6.72
N ALA A 60 -14.40 -2.04 7.74
CA ALA A 60 -13.68 -3.32 7.83
C ALA A 60 -12.14 -3.27 7.64
N LYS A 61 -11.47 -2.10 7.78
CA LYS A 61 -10.01 -1.93 7.61
C LYS A 61 -9.21 -2.85 8.54
N THR A 62 -9.58 -2.89 9.82
CA THR A 62 -8.97 -3.76 10.82
C THR A 62 -9.20 -5.23 10.51
N LEU A 63 -10.40 -5.56 10.04
CA LEU A 63 -10.72 -6.92 9.61
C LEU A 63 -9.82 -7.30 8.43
N ALA A 64 -9.69 -6.43 7.43
CA ALA A 64 -8.88 -6.69 6.26
C ALA A 64 -7.40 -6.96 6.60
N ALA A 65 -6.82 -6.10 7.43
CA ALA A 65 -5.47 -6.24 7.95
C ALA A 65 -5.26 -7.56 8.71
N SER A 66 -6.17 -7.88 9.63
CA SER A 66 -6.08 -9.09 10.45
C SER A 66 -6.27 -10.37 9.63
N THR A 67 -7.16 -10.36 8.63
CA THR A 67 -7.42 -11.47 7.73
C THR A 67 -6.20 -11.77 6.88
N LEU A 68 -5.58 -10.75 6.30
CA LEU A 68 -4.38 -10.91 5.51
C LEU A 68 -3.22 -11.48 6.37
N SER A 69 -3.06 -11.02 7.61
CA SER A 69 -2.05 -11.56 8.53
C SER A 69 -2.25 -13.03 8.85
N LYS A 70 -3.51 -13.46 9.03
CA LYS A 70 -3.85 -14.87 9.23
C LYS A 70 -3.54 -15.70 7.99
N CYS A 71 -3.87 -15.23 6.79
CA CYS A 71 -3.53 -15.92 5.54
C CYS A 71 -2.01 -16.12 5.38
N LEU A 72 -1.21 -15.16 5.86
CA LEU A 72 0.26 -15.18 5.79
C LEU A 72 0.95 -15.89 6.95
N ASN A 73 0.19 -16.34 7.97
CA ASN A 73 0.74 -16.79 9.24
C ASN A 73 1.78 -15.82 9.82
N ALA A 74 1.51 -14.52 9.69
CA ALA A 74 2.41 -13.44 10.06
C ALA A 74 2.00 -12.83 11.41
N ASP A 75 3.00 -12.38 12.17
CA ASP A 75 2.80 -11.60 13.38
C ASP A 75 2.09 -10.28 13.03
N PHE A 76 0.98 -10.04 13.72
CA PHE A 76 0.14 -8.87 13.55
C PHE A 76 0.24 -7.95 14.75
N SER A 77 0.40 -6.65 14.49
CA SER A 77 0.35 -5.62 15.52
C SER A 77 -0.51 -4.45 15.06
N ARG A 78 -1.42 -4.01 15.94
CA ARG A 78 -2.26 -2.84 15.73
C ARG A 78 -1.77 -1.73 16.65
N ILE A 79 -1.43 -0.58 16.04
CA ILE A 79 -1.00 0.63 16.74
C ILE A 79 -2.07 1.67 16.49
N GLN A 80 -2.77 2.08 17.55
CA GLN A 80 -3.71 3.19 17.50
C GLN A 80 -2.95 4.48 17.73
N PHE A 81 -3.01 5.40 16.76
CA PHE A 81 -2.39 6.71 16.91
C PHE A 81 -3.34 7.63 17.68
N THR A 82 -2.82 8.23 18.74
CA THR A 82 -3.53 9.17 19.61
C THR A 82 -2.71 10.45 19.79
N PRO A 83 -3.30 11.56 20.23
CA PRO A 83 -2.55 12.81 20.39
C PRO A 83 -1.40 12.75 21.41
N ASP A 84 -1.47 11.81 22.35
CA ASP A 84 -0.56 11.63 23.49
C ASP A 84 0.50 10.53 23.28
N ILE A 85 0.40 9.75 22.21
CA ILE A 85 1.37 8.68 21.92
C ILE A 85 2.78 9.26 21.73
N LEU A 86 3.80 8.55 22.22
CA LEU A 86 5.20 8.94 22.06
C LEU A 86 5.91 8.08 21.00
N PRO A 87 6.99 8.57 20.36
CA PRO A 87 7.79 7.77 19.44
C PRO A 87 8.31 6.45 20.05
N ALA A 88 8.61 6.47 21.35
CA ALA A 88 9.09 5.31 22.10
C ALA A 88 7.99 4.23 22.27
N ASP A 89 6.72 4.61 22.25
CA ASP A 89 5.60 3.67 22.34
C ASP A 89 5.42 2.87 21.05
N ILE A 90 6.00 3.33 19.94
CA ILE A 90 6.03 2.64 18.64
C ILE A 90 7.31 1.82 18.49
N THR A 91 8.45 2.47 18.72
CA THR A 91 9.78 1.92 18.41
C THR A 91 10.34 1.04 19.51
N GLY A 92 9.99 1.28 20.77
CA GLY A 92 10.57 0.59 21.92
C GLY A 92 11.34 1.53 22.85
N THR A 93 11.64 1.03 24.04
CA THR A 93 12.32 1.82 25.09
C THR A 93 13.12 0.94 26.04
N MET A 94 13.97 1.57 26.85
CA MET A 94 14.69 0.91 27.95
C MET A 94 13.89 1.04 29.24
N ILE A 95 13.53 -0.08 29.85
CA ILE A 95 12.82 -0.12 31.13
C ILE A 95 13.80 -0.50 32.24
N TYR A 96 13.86 0.31 33.29
CA TYR A 96 14.62 -0.04 34.48
C TYR A 96 13.93 -1.19 35.23
N GLN A 97 14.65 -2.29 35.48
CA GLN A 97 14.22 -3.40 36.34
C GLN A 97 14.84 -3.25 37.74
N PRO A 98 14.08 -2.77 38.74
CA PRO A 98 14.64 -2.50 40.08
C PRO A 98 15.22 -3.74 40.75
N MET A 99 14.62 -4.92 40.51
CA MET A 99 15.09 -6.19 41.08
C MET A 99 16.49 -6.58 40.63
N LYS A 100 16.92 -6.13 39.44
CA LYS A 100 18.24 -6.45 38.87
C LYS A 100 19.18 -5.25 38.84
N GLY A 101 18.68 -4.05 39.09
CA GLY A 101 19.46 -2.81 38.95
C GLY A 101 19.89 -2.50 37.51
N THR A 102 19.22 -3.11 36.52
CA THR A 102 19.60 -3.04 35.10
C THR A 102 18.47 -2.47 34.26
N PHE A 103 18.81 -1.75 33.19
CA PHE A 103 17.86 -1.42 32.13
C PHE A 103 17.72 -2.59 31.16
N VAL A 104 16.49 -2.98 30.83
CA VAL A 104 16.17 -4.00 29.84
C VAL A 104 15.43 -3.39 28.66
N GLU A 105 15.70 -3.90 27.47
CA GLU A 105 15.01 -3.51 26.26
C GLU A 105 13.55 -3.99 26.31
N ARG A 106 12.62 -3.09 25.99
CA ARG A 106 11.23 -3.42 25.66
C ARG A 106 10.99 -3.03 24.22
N MET A 107 10.88 -4.05 23.38
CA MET A 107 10.53 -3.89 21.96
C MET A 107 9.15 -3.24 21.83
N GLY A 108 9.05 -2.27 20.92
CA GLY A 108 7.78 -1.64 20.59
C GLY A 108 6.87 -2.52 19.72
N PRO A 109 5.61 -2.13 19.52
CA PRO A 109 4.66 -2.85 18.69
C PRO A 109 5.04 -2.88 17.20
N ILE A 110 6.01 -2.09 16.75
CA ILE A 110 6.50 -2.10 15.36
C ILE A 110 7.29 -3.38 15.00
N PHE A 111 7.71 -4.18 15.98
CA PHE A 111 8.40 -5.45 15.77
C PHE A 111 7.43 -6.60 15.46
N ALA A 112 6.60 -6.41 14.45
CA ALA A 112 5.75 -7.45 13.86
C ALA A 112 5.82 -7.37 12.34
N GLN A 113 5.48 -8.46 11.65
CA GLN A 113 5.60 -8.53 10.19
C GLN A 113 4.50 -7.71 9.49
N MET A 114 3.33 -7.60 10.11
CA MET A 114 2.21 -6.79 9.65
C MET A 114 1.78 -5.78 10.71
N ILE A 115 1.84 -4.50 10.34
CA ILE A 115 1.44 -3.38 11.19
C ILE A 115 0.20 -2.72 10.62
N LEU A 116 -0.83 -2.56 11.45
CA LEU A 116 -1.93 -1.63 11.20
C LEU A 116 -1.70 -0.38 12.06
N ALA A 117 -1.35 0.74 11.42
CA ALA A 117 -1.22 2.05 12.03
C ALA A 117 -2.52 2.83 11.84
N ASP A 118 -3.41 2.74 12.83
CA ASP A 118 -4.75 3.31 12.73
C ASP A 118 -4.74 4.80 13.08
N GLU A 119 -5.38 5.63 12.26
CA GLU A 119 -5.55 7.07 12.44
C GLU A 119 -4.23 7.83 12.58
N ILE A 120 -3.27 7.57 11.67
CA ILE A 120 -1.92 8.17 11.71
C ILE A 120 -1.94 9.70 11.78
N ASN A 121 -3.00 10.33 11.24
CA ASN A 121 -3.24 11.76 11.30
C ASN A 121 -3.67 12.27 12.69
N ARG A 122 -3.84 11.44 13.73
CA ARG A 122 -4.15 11.91 15.09
C ARG A 122 -2.93 12.12 15.99
N ALA A 123 -1.76 11.61 15.58
CA ALA A 123 -0.54 11.80 16.36
C ALA A 123 0.30 12.98 15.85
N PRO A 124 1.10 13.62 16.72
CA PRO A 124 2.03 14.67 16.32
C PRO A 124 3.05 14.21 15.26
N ALA A 125 3.55 15.16 14.46
CA ALA A 125 4.50 14.90 13.37
C ALA A 125 5.76 14.11 13.78
N LYS A 126 6.24 14.26 15.03
CA LYS A 126 7.38 13.50 15.56
C LYS A 126 7.10 11.99 15.67
N VAL A 127 5.88 11.62 16.03
CA VAL A 127 5.43 10.22 16.13
C VAL A 127 5.27 9.65 14.72
N GLN A 128 4.61 10.40 13.84
CA GLN A 128 4.46 10.02 12.43
C GLN A 128 5.82 9.74 11.80
N SER A 129 6.80 10.62 12.04
CA SER A 129 8.17 10.46 11.55
C SER A 129 8.84 9.18 12.05
N ALA A 130 8.62 8.76 13.29
CA ALA A 130 9.20 7.53 13.83
C ALA A 130 8.71 6.27 13.10
N LEU A 131 7.41 6.20 12.76
CA LEU A 131 6.86 5.11 11.94
C LEU A 131 7.43 5.15 10.51
N LEU A 132 7.48 6.33 9.90
CA LEU A 132 7.93 6.52 8.51
C LEU A 132 9.44 6.25 8.35
N GLU A 133 10.25 6.58 9.35
CA GLU A 133 11.66 6.24 9.42
C GLU A 133 11.84 4.72 9.47
N ALA A 134 11.08 4.04 10.34
CA ALA A 134 11.10 2.59 10.43
C ALA A 134 10.66 1.90 9.11
N MET A 135 9.70 2.49 8.38
CA MET A 135 9.30 2.03 7.05
C MET A 135 10.41 2.13 6.01
N GLU A 136 11.17 3.22 6.01
CA GLU A 136 12.24 3.45 5.03
C GLU A 136 13.51 2.67 5.39
N GLU A 137 13.96 2.76 6.65
CA GLU A 137 15.23 2.20 7.12
C GLU A 137 15.15 0.71 7.47
N ARG A 138 13.94 0.18 7.69
CA ARG A 138 13.70 -1.23 8.10
C ARG A 138 14.43 -1.63 9.40
N GLN A 139 14.75 -0.65 10.23
CA GLN A 139 15.38 -0.80 11.53
C GLN A 139 15.01 0.39 12.41
N VAL A 140 15.14 0.24 13.73
CA VAL A 140 14.94 1.31 14.71
C VAL A 140 16.10 1.33 15.69
N THR A 141 16.44 2.51 16.22
CA THR A 141 17.51 2.65 17.22
C THR A 141 16.93 3.24 18.49
N PHE A 142 17.07 2.52 19.61
CA PHE A 142 16.70 3.01 20.95
C PHE A 142 17.69 2.45 21.98
N GLY A 143 17.88 3.12 23.11
CA GLY A 143 18.84 2.66 24.13
C GLY A 143 20.31 2.63 23.69
N GLY A 144 20.64 3.22 22.54
CA GLY A 144 21.99 3.17 21.94
C GLY A 144 22.25 1.93 21.07
N THR A 145 21.26 1.06 20.88
CA THR A 145 21.34 -0.17 20.08
C THR A 145 20.39 -0.09 18.88
N THR A 146 20.85 -0.59 17.73
CA THR A 146 20.04 -0.66 16.51
C THR A 146 19.43 -2.05 16.35
N HIS A 147 18.13 -2.09 16.15
CA HIS A 147 17.33 -3.31 16.05
C HIS A 147 16.69 -3.40 14.66
N LYS A 148 16.90 -4.52 13.97
CA LYS A 148 16.30 -4.77 12.66
C LYS A 148 14.84 -5.18 12.81
N LEU A 149 13.98 -4.69 11.92
CA LEU A 149 12.59 -5.11 11.86
C LEU A 149 12.47 -6.51 11.26
N PRO A 150 11.45 -7.29 11.63
CA PRO A 150 11.22 -8.61 11.06
C PRO A 150 10.94 -8.53 9.56
N LYS A 151 11.17 -9.64 8.83
CA LYS A 151 10.88 -9.74 7.40
C LYS A 151 9.78 -10.80 7.17
N PRO A 152 8.82 -10.53 6.28
CA PRO A 152 8.53 -9.25 5.63
C PRO A 152 8.07 -8.19 6.64
N PHE A 153 8.17 -6.91 6.28
CA PHE A 153 7.66 -5.79 7.09
C PHE A 153 6.68 -4.99 6.26
N PHE A 154 5.39 -5.09 6.57
CA PHE A 154 4.31 -4.45 5.83
C PHE A 154 3.50 -3.56 6.76
N VAL A 155 3.22 -2.33 6.32
CA VAL A 155 2.52 -1.32 7.11
C VAL A 155 1.32 -0.85 6.32
N MET A 156 0.16 -0.95 6.96
CA MET A 156 -1.10 -0.34 6.53
C MET A 156 -1.36 0.83 7.47
N ALA A 157 -1.23 2.06 6.97
CA ALA A 157 -1.62 3.24 7.73
C ALA A 157 -3.03 3.67 7.33
N THR A 158 -3.88 4.05 8.27
CA THR A 158 -5.22 4.58 7.96
C THR A 158 -5.29 6.08 8.26
N GLN A 159 -6.06 6.79 7.44
CA GLN A 159 -6.46 8.17 7.70
C GLN A 159 -7.96 8.31 7.60
N ASN A 160 -8.53 9.08 8.52
CA ASN A 160 -9.95 9.46 8.49
C ASN A 160 -10.06 10.88 7.90
N PRO A 161 -10.72 11.06 6.73
CA PRO A 161 -10.81 12.36 6.08
C PRO A 161 -11.82 13.32 6.75
N ILE A 162 -12.71 12.84 7.62
CA ILE A 162 -13.81 13.65 8.18
C ILE A 162 -13.41 14.37 9.47
N GLU A 163 -12.43 13.89 10.22
CA GLU A 163 -12.02 14.48 11.50
C GLU A 163 -11.22 15.78 11.31
N GLN A 164 -11.87 16.91 11.58
CA GLN A 164 -11.26 18.25 11.50
C GLN A 164 -10.62 18.71 12.81
N GLU A 165 -11.03 18.16 13.97
CA GLU A 165 -10.46 18.53 15.27
C GLU A 165 -9.35 17.58 15.70
N GLY A 166 -8.20 18.13 16.08
CA GLY A 166 -7.09 17.35 16.65
C GLY A 166 -6.34 16.49 15.66
N THR A 167 -6.43 16.78 14.35
CA THR A 167 -5.69 16.09 13.31
C THR A 167 -4.45 16.87 12.85
N TYR A 168 -3.39 16.12 12.59
CA TYR A 168 -2.10 16.55 12.05
C TYR A 168 -1.95 15.93 10.66
N PRO A 169 -2.22 16.68 9.58
CA PRO A 169 -2.10 16.15 8.24
C PRO A 169 -0.65 15.72 7.98
N LEU A 170 -0.48 14.59 7.29
CA LEU A 170 0.84 14.16 6.84
C LEU A 170 1.33 15.15 5.76
N PRO A 171 2.52 15.74 5.91
CA PRO A 171 3.16 16.47 4.83
C PRO A 171 3.33 15.58 3.59
N GLU A 172 3.28 16.15 2.40
CA GLU A 172 3.35 15.39 1.15
C GLU A 172 4.61 14.53 1.02
N ALA A 173 5.75 15.07 1.46
CA ALA A 173 7.01 14.33 1.49
C ALA A 173 6.94 13.07 2.38
N GLN A 174 6.05 13.04 3.37
CA GLN A 174 5.76 11.87 4.19
C GLN A 174 4.80 10.91 3.47
N ILE A 175 3.77 11.43 2.82
CA ILE A 175 2.80 10.62 2.07
C ILE A 175 3.49 9.92 0.88
N ASP A 176 4.47 10.54 0.24
CA ASP A 176 5.25 9.97 -0.89
C ASP A 176 6.04 8.69 -0.50
N ARG A 177 6.23 8.43 0.80
CA ARG A 177 6.83 7.17 1.31
C ARG A 177 5.89 5.97 1.23
N PHE A 178 4.58 6.19 1.15
CA PHE A 178 3.63 5.11 0.89
C PHE A 178 3.64 4.78 -0.60
N MET A 179 3.72 3.48 -0.92
CA MET A 179 3.73 3.04 -2.31
C MET A 179 2.37 3.33 -2.97
N MET A 180 1.28 3.02 -2.27
CA MET A 180 -0.09 3.18 -2.76
C MET A 180 -0.97 3.88 -1.71
N LYS A 181 -1.88 4.74 -2.17
CA LYS A 181 -3.01 5.24 -1.39
C LYS A 181 -4.28 4.57 -1.90
N LEU A 182 -4.86 3.71 -1.07
CA LEU A 182 -6.11 3.01 -1.37
C LEU A 182 -7.28 3.78 -0.75
N ILE A 183 -8.34 3.97 -1.53
CA ILE A 183 -9.58 4.61 -1.05
C ILE A 183 -10.62 3.51 -0.82
N ILE A 184 -11.29 3.56 0.33
CA ILE A 184 -12.42 2.68 0.64
C ILE A 184 -13.68 3.53 0.78
N THR A 185 -14.70 3.14 0.04
CA THR A 185 -16.05 3.71 0.10
C THR A 185 -17.01 2.78 0.84
N TYR A 186 -18.20 3.27 1.16
CA TYR A 186 -19.26 2.41 1.70
C TYR A 186 -19.58 1.25 0.74
N PRO A 187 -19.89 0.05 1.28
CA PRO A 187 -20.34 -1.07 0.47
C PRO A 187 -21.66 -0.74 -0.23
N THR A 188 -21.93 -1.42 -1.33
CA THR A 188 -23.26 -1.38 -1.95
C THR A 188 -24.31 -2.04 -1.04
N PRO A 189 -25.62 -1.76 -1.20
CA PRO A 189 -26.65 -2.42 -0.40
C PRO A 189 -26.60 -3.95 -0.42
N ASP A 190 -26.26 -4.55 -1.57
CA ASP A 190 -26.12 -6.00 -1.71
C ASP A 190 -24.90 -6.53 -0.94
N GLU A 191 -23.77 -5.82 -1.01
CA GLU A 191 -22.59 -6.12 -0.20
C GLU A 191 -22.87 -5.96 1.30
N GLU A 192 -23.65 -4.94 1.69
CA GLU A 192 -24.02 -4.69 3.07
C GLU A 192 -24.95 -5.78 3.64
N ILE A 193 -25.91 -6.24 2.85
CA ILE A 193 -26.74 -7.41 3.21
C ILE A 193 -25.85 -8.64 3.44
N GLU A 194 -24.88 -8.88 2.57
CA GLU A 194 -23.96 -10.01 2.73
C GLU A 194 -23.04 -9.86 3.95
N ILE A 195 -22.61 -8.63 4.28
CA ILE A 195 -21.90 -8.34 5.54
C ILE A 195 -22.79 -8.70 6.73
N LEU A 196 -24.07 -8.31 6.72
CA LEU A 196 -25.02 -8.63 7.79
C LEU A 196 -25.20 -10.15 7.93
N ASN A 197 -25.33 -10.88 6.81
CA ASN A 197 -25.46 -12.34 6.82
C ASN A 197 -24.23 -13.03 7.43
N ARG A 198 -23.01 -12.57 7.10
CA ARG A 198 -21.77 -13.20 7.58
C ARG A 198 -21.33 -12.76 8.98
N MET A 199 -21.55 -11.50 9.32
CA MET A 199 -21.01 -10.88 10.54
C MET A 199 -22.06 -10.66 11.62
N GLY A 200 -23.35 -10.66 11.27
CA GLY A 200 -24.46 -10.48 12.19
C GLY A 200 -24.77 -11.71 13.05
N GLY A 201 -24.30 -12.90 12.65
CA GLY A 201 -24.42 -14.14 13.42
C GLY A 201 -23.32 -14.35 14.47
N THR A 202 -23.42 -15.47 15.21
CA THR A 202 -22.41 -15.93 16.17
C THR A 202 -21.19 -16.56 15.51
N ASP A 203 -21.39 -17.28 14.40
CA ASP A 203 -20.33 -17.95 13.65
C ASP A 203 -19.74 -17.01 12.60
N ARG A 204 -18.69 -16.28 13.00
CA ARG A 204 -17.98 -15.37 12.12
C ARG A 204 -16.91 -16.11 11.33
N PRO A 205 -16.78 -15.88 10.01
CA PRO A 205 -15.72 -16.48 9.22
C PRO A 205 -14.35 -15.98 9.70
N SER A 206 -13.39 -16.90 9.80
CA SER A 206 -11.98 -16.57 10.01
C SER A 206 -11.16 -17.18 8.89
N ALA A 207 -10.22 -16.41 8.34
CA ALA A 207 -9.27 -16.93 7.38
C ALA A 207 -8.34 -17.97 8.02
N SER A 208 -7.97 -18.95 7.21
CA SER A 208 -6.96 -19.95 7.52
C SER A 208 -5.60 -19.57 6.94
N PRO A 209 -4.48 -20.00 7.54
CA PRO A 209 -3.15 -19.85 6.96
C PRO A 209 -3.06 -20.51 5.57
N VAL A 210 -2.49 -19.79 4.61
CA VAL A 210 -2.26 -20.24 3.22
C VAL A 210 -0.77 -20.29 2.89
N LEU A 211 0.00 -19.30 3.35
CA LEU A 211 1.45 -19.26 3.17
C LEU A 211 2.18 -18.87 4.43
N THR A 212 3.49 -19.06 4.42
CA THR A 212 4.40 -18.57 5.46
C THR A 212 5.05 -17.24 5.05
N PRO A 213 5.59 -16.47 6.00
CA PRO A 213 6.36 -15.26 5.73
C PRO A 213 7.53 -15.47 4.76
N GLU A 214 8.23 -16.61 4.82
CA GLU A 214 9.34 -16.94 3.94
C GLU A 214 8.87 -17.14 2.50
N ARG A 215 7.74 -17.84 2.32
CA ARG A 215 7.16 -18.03 0.99
C ARG A 215 6.67 -16.71 0.40
N LEU A 216 6.19 -15.76 1.22
CA LEU A 216 5.87 -14.41 0.76
C LEU A 216 7.11 -13.69 0.21
N LEU A 217 8.26 -13.79 0.88
CA LEU A 217 9.51 -13.19 0.38
C LEU A 217 9.94 -13.79 -0.98
N GLU A 218 9.74 -15.09 -1.18
CA GLU A 218 9.96 -15.74 -2.48
C GLU A 218 9.04 -15.18 -3.58
N LEU A 219 7.75 -14.97 -3.26
CA LEU A 219 6.79 -14.36 -4.18
C LEU A 219 7.13 -12.89 -4.50
N GLN A 220 7.58 -12.12 -3.51
CA GLN A 220 8.08 -10.75 -3.74
C GLN A 220 9.29 -10.75 -4.68
N ASN A 221 10.21 -11.70 -4.52
CA ASN A 221 11.35 -11.87 -5.42
C ASN A 221 10.92 -12.29 -6.83
N LEU A 222 9.92 -13.16 -6.95
CA LEU A 222 9.34 -13.54 -8.25
C LEU A 222 8.67 -12.34 -8.92
N SER A 223 7.91 -11.53 -8.18
CA SER A 223 7.30 -10.31 -8.72
C SER A 223 8.35 -9.38 -9.34
N ASN A 224 9.49 -9.19 -8.67
CA ASN A 224 10.61 -8.39 -9.20
C ASN A 224 11.22 -8.94 -10.51
N ARG A 225 11.04 -10.24 -10.81
CA ARG A 225 11.54 -10.91 -12.00
C ARG A 225 10.57 -10.91 -13.18
N ILE A 226 9.32 -10.47 -12.97
CA ILE A 226 8.32 -10.33 -14.03
C ILE A 226 8.87 -9.45 -15.16
N LEU A 227 8.64 -9.92 -16.39
CA LEU A 227 9.19 -9.33 -17.60
C LEU A 227 8.54 -7.96 -17.89
N VAL A 228 9.36 -7.01 -18.29
CA VAL A 228 8.90 -5.66 -18.65
C VAL A 228 9.66 -5.23 -19.89
N GLU A 229 8.91 -4.87 -20.92
CA GLU A 229 9.45 -4.36 -22.18
C GLU A 229 9.81 -2.86 -22.08
N ASN A 230 10.68 -2.39 -22.96
CA ASN A 230 11.17 -1.01 -22.92
C ASN A 230 10.08 0.02 -23.24
N ASP A 231 9.07 -0.35 -24.03
CA ASP A 231 7.90 0.48 -24.33
C ASP A 231 7.01 0.68 -23.09
N ILE A 232 6.90 -0.31 -22.22
CA ILE A 232 6.23 -0.18 -20.91
C ILE A 232 7.00 0.78 -20.01
N LEU A 233 8.33 0.69 -19.97
CA LEU A 233 9.15 1.63 -19.20
C LEU A 233 8.99 3.07 -19.70
N ASP A 234 9.02 3.26 -21.02
CA ASP A 234 8.74 4.56 -21.67
C ASP A 234 7.34 5.05 -21.28
N TYR A 235 6.33 4.18 -21.35
CA TYR A 235 4.96 4.52 -21.02
C TYR A 235 4.80 4.98 -19.56
N VAL A 236 5.39 4.26 -18.60
CA VAL A 236 5.38 4.64 -17.17
C VAL A 236 6.04 6.00 -16.95
N VAL A 237 7.20 6.24 -17.59
CA VAL A 237 7.89 7.54 -17.48
C VAL A 237 7.03 8.65 -18.06
N ARG A 238 6.38 8.43 -19.20
CA ARG A 238 5.52 9.43 -19.85
C ARG A 238 4.27 9.76 -19.03
N ILE A 239 3.65 8.77 -18.38
CA ILE A 239 2.55 9.01 -17.44
C ILE A 239 3.02 9.94 -16.30
N VAL A 240 4.15 9.61 -15.67
CA VAL A 240 4.65 10.41 -14.55
C VAL A 240 5.09 11.79 -15.00
N ASP A 241 5.74 11.91 -16.15
CA ASP A 241 6.13 13.20 -16.72
C ASP A 241 4.92 14.05 -17.12
N ALA A 242 3.81 13.45 -17.56
CA ALA A 242 2.56 14.15 -17.82
C ALA A 242 1.94 14.79 -16.57
N THR A 243 2.25 14.28 -15.36
CA THR A 243 1.85 14.94 -14.11
C THR A 243 2.70 16.18 -13.79
N ARG A 244 3.90 16.31 -14.36
CA ARG A 244 4.84 17.42 -14.11
C ARG A 244 4.84 18.45 -15.23
N HIS A 245 4.66 17.99 -16.45
CA HIS A 245 4.68 18.79 -17.67
C HIS A 245 3.48 18.44 -18.58
N PRO A 246 2.22 18.64 -18.12
CA PRO A 246 1.02 18.27 -18.87
C PRO A 246 1.01 18.80 -20.32
N LYS A 247 1.47 20.04 -20.53
CA LYS A 247 1.56 20.66 -21.86
C LYS A 247 2.39 19.87 -22.88
N LEU A 248 3.46 19.18 -22.46
CA LEU A 248 4.29 18.36 -23.35
C LEU A 248 3.55 17.11 -23.86
N HIS A 249 2.53 16.67 -23.12
CA HIS A 249 1.72 15.49 -23.41
C HIS A 249 0.33 15.84 -23.95
N ARG A 250 0.16 17.05 -24.50
CA ARG A 250 -1.12 17.54 -25.07
C ARG A 250 -2.25 17.65 -24.05
N LEU A 251 -1.92 17.82 -22.77
CA LEU A 251 -2.86 18.01 -21.66
C LEU A 251 -2.83 19.47 -21.17
N ARG A 252 -3.03 20.43 -22.08
CA ARG A 252 -2.96 21.86 -21.73
C ARG A 252 -3.95 22.26 -20.64
N ASP A 253 -5.12 21.61 -20.63
CA ASP A 253 -6.18 21.87 -19.65
C ASP A 253 -5.78 21.49 -18.22
N LEU A 254 -4.70 20.71 -18.02
CA LEU A 254 -4.21 20.32 -16.69
C LEU A 254 -3.00 21.15 -16.22
N GLU A 255 -2.43 22.00 -17.08
CA GLU A 255 -1.18 22.72 -16.77
C GLU A 255 -1.33 23.62 -15.53
N ASP A 256 -2.44 24.36 -15.45
CA ASP A 256 -2.72 25.29 -14.34
C ASP A 256 -3.44 24.59 -13.18
N LEU A 257 -3.76 23.29 -13.31
CA LEU A 257 -4.50 22.51 -12.30
C LEU A 257 -3.56 21.70 -11.37
N ILE A 258 -2.32 21.47 -11.79
CA ILE A 258 -1.33 20.67 -11.04
C ILE A 258 -0.19 21.56 -10.57
N THR A 259 -0.08 21.77 -9.26
CA THR A 259 1.02 22.54 -8.66
C THR A 259 2.31 21.73 -8.59
N VAL A 260 2.19 20.45 -8.21
CA VAL A 260 3.32 19.53 -8.04
C VAL A 260 2.93 18.16 -8.59
N GLY A 261 3.68 17.67 -9.57
CA GLY A 261 3.53 16.33 -10.12
C GLY A 261 4.29 15.25 -9.35
N ALA A 262 4.03 13.99 -9.69
CA ALA A 262 4.56 12.84 -8.96
C ALA A 262 6.08 12.72 -9.06
N SER A 263 6.76 12.32 -7.98
CA SER A 263 8.23 12.14 -7.93
C SER A 263 8.71 10.89 -8.70
N PRO A 264 10.02 10.66 -8.91
CA PRO A 264 10.52 9.40 -9.50
C PRO A 264 10.14 8.15 -8.69
N ARG A 265 9.79 8.30 -7.41
CA ARG A 265 9.20 7.20 -6.61
C ARG A 265 7.88 6.73 -7.20
N GLY A 266 7.12 7.62 -7.85
CA GLY A 266 5.93 7.27 -8.62
C GLY A 266 6.22 6.27 -9.74
N SER A 267 7.26 6.52 -10.56
CA SER A 267 7.64 5.61 -11.65
C SER A 267 8.07 4.23 -11.13
N LEU A 268 8.88 4.20 -10.07
CA LEU A 268 9.32 2.95 -9.43
C LEU A 268 8.14 2.18 -8.83
N SER A 269 7.21 2.88 -8.18
CA SER A 269 6.04 2.29 -7.53
C SER A 269 5.05 1.74 -8.56
N ILE A 270 4.81 2.44 -9.68
CA ILE A 270 3.98 1.92 -10.77
C ILE A 270 4.58 0.63 -11.34
N LEU A 271 5.89 0.62 -11.59
CA LEU A 271 6.55 -0.56 -12.14
C LEU A 271 6.46 -1.76 -11.19
N ALA A 272 6.72 -1.55 -9.89
CA ALA A 272 6.60 -2.60 -8.88
C ALA A 272 5.15 -3.11 -8.77
N ALA A 273 4.18 -2.20 -8.67
CA ALA A 273 2.77 -2.52 -8.58
C ALA A 273 2.27 -3.26 -9.83
N ALA A 274 2.67 -2.83 -11.04
CA ALA A 274 2.27 -3.48 -12.28
C ALA A 274 2.84 -4.91 -12.39
N ARG A 275 4.09 -5.13 -11.96
CA ARG A 275 4.68 -6.48 -11.85
C ARG A 275 3.95 -7.35 -10.84
N SER A 276 3.57 -6.79 -9.69
CA SER A 276 2.79 -7.50 -8.67
C SER A 276 1.38 -7.83 -9.16
N ARG A 277 0.72 -6.91 -9.89
CA ARG A 277 -0.57 -7.15 -10.54
C ARG A 277 -0.47 -8.21 -11.63
N ALA A 278 0.59 -8.20 -12.43
CA ALA A 278 0.86 -9.26 -13.41
C ALA A 278 0.95 -10.63 -12.72
N LEU A 279 1.75 -10.74 -11.66
CA LEU A 279 1.89 -11.99 -10.89
C LEU A 279 0.55 -12.43 -10.28
N LEU A 280 -0.22 -11.51 -9.69
CA LEU A 280 -1.56 -11.80 -9.13
C LEU A 280 -2.55 -12.31 -10.16
N THR A 281 -2.43 -11.85 -11.40
CA THR A 281 -3.31 -12.24 -12.52
C THR A 281 -2.74 -13.39 -13.34
N GLY A 282 -1.62 -14.00 -12.91
CA GLY A 282 -0.98 -15.13 -13.58
C GLY A 282 -0.25 -14.77 -14.88
N GLN A 283 0.10 -13.50 -15.08
CA GLN A 283 0.84 -13.01 -16.25
C GLN A 283 2.34 -12.92 -15.96
N ALA A 284 3.17 -13.42 -16.88
CA ALA A 284 4.63 -13.40 -16.77
C ALA A 284 5.28 -12.09 -17.24
N PHE A 285 4.50 -11.18 -17.81
CA PHE A 285 4.94 -9.90 -18.34
C PHE A 285 3.94 -8.79 -17.97
N VAL A 286 4.42 -7.55 -17.93
CA VAL A 286 3.57 -6.37 -17.70
C VAL A 286 2.99 -5.88 -19.02
N THR A 287 1.70 -5.54 -19.00
CA THR A 287 0.98 -4.92 -20.11
C THR A 287 0.65 -3.46 -19.79
N PRO A 288 0.31 -2.64 -20.80
CA PRO A 288 -0.11 -1.26 -20.55
C PRO A 288 -1.38 -1.15 -19.70
N ASP A 289 -2.30 -2.11 -19.81
CA ASP A 289 -3.54 -2.13 -19.04
C ASP A 289 -3.24 -2.30 -17.55
N LEU A 290 -2.31 -3.20 -17.19
CA LEU A 290 -1.85 -3.37 -15.81
C LEU A 290 -1.22 -2.08 -15.24
N VAL A 291 -0.51 -1.31 -16.07
CA VAL A 291 0.03 0.01 -15.69
C VAL A 291 -1.11 0.99 -15.40
N LYS A 292 -2.12 1.04 -16.27
CA LYS A 292 -3.29 1.92 -16.10
C LYS A 292 -4.10 1.55 -14.86
N GLU A 293 -4.27 0.26 -14.56
CA GLU A 293 -5.00 -0.21 -13.38
C GLU A 293 -4.34 0.24 -12.08
N VAL A 294 -3.01 0.16 -11.96
CA VAL A 294 -2.30 0.49 -10.71
C VAL A 294 -1.94 1.97 -10.58
N ALA A 295 -1.85 2.71 -11.69
CA ALA A 295 -1.42 4.11 -11.68
C ALA A 295 -2.27 5.01 -10.77
N PRO A 296 -3.62 4.90 -10.72
CA PRO A 296 -4.42 5.72 -9.82
C PRO A 296 -4.07 5.54 -8.34
N ASP A 297 -3.92 4.29 -7.88
CA ASP A 297 -3.56 3.99 -6.49
C ASP A 297 -2.15 4.48 -6.14
N VAL A 298 -1.24 4.51 -7.11
CA VAL A 298 0.14 4.96 -6.92
C VAL A 298 0.26 6.49 -7.00
N LEU A 299 -0.48 7.15 -7.89
CA LEU A 299 -0.22 8.57 -8.20
C LEU A 299 -1.12 9.54 -7.43
N ARG A 300 -2.30 9.13 -6.95
CA ARG A 300 -3.28 10.07 -6.38
C ARG A 300 -2.77 10.91 -5.21
N HIS A 301 -1.87 10.35 -4.40
CA HIS A 301 -1.27 11.06 -3.27
C HIS A 301 0.05 11.77 -3.60
N ARG A 302 0.43 11.76 -4.87
CA ARG A 302 1.67 12.35 -5.40
C ARG A 302 1.40 13.54 -6.33
N ILE A 303 0.15 13.94 -6.47
CA ILE A 303 -0.27 15.08 -7.28
C ILE A 303 -0.88 16.12 -6.35
N MET A 304 -0.26 17.30 -6.28
CA MET A 304 -0.81 18.44 -5.57
C MET A 304 -1.66 19.27 -6.54
N ARG A 305 -2.90 19.51 -6.16
CA ARG A 305 -3.82 20.40 -6.88
C ARG A 305 -3.43 21.86 -6.69
N SER A 306 -3.70 22.69 -7.68
CA SER A 306 -3.62 24.15 -7.56
C SER A 306 -4.85 24.72 -6.87
N PHE A 307 -4.78 25.99 -6.48
CA PHE A 307 -5.93 26.69 -5.91
C PHE A 307 -7.08 26.77 -6.92
N GLU A 308 -6.75 26.94 -8.20
CA GLU A 308 -7.69 26.91 -9.31
C GLU A 308 -8.40 25.56 -9.40
N ALA A 309 -7.67 24.46 -9.32
CA ALA A 309 -8.27 23.12 -9.30
C ALA A 309 -9.18 22.89 -8.08
N GLU A 310 -8.85 23.45 -6.92
CA GLU A 310 -9.73 23.40 -5.75
C GLU A 310 -10.99 24.23 -5.96
N ALA A 311 -10.88 25.42 -6.54
CA ALA A 311 -12.01 26.31 -6.82
C ALA A 311 -12.96 25.76 -7.89
N GLU A 312 -12.42 25.04 -8.88
CA GLU A 312 -13.18 24.35 -9.94
C GLU A 312 -13.66 22.95 -9.52
N GLU A 313 -13.38 22.54 -8.28
CA GLU A 313 -13.70 21.21 -7.73
C GLU A 313 -13.13 20.03 -8.54
N VAL A 314 -12.07 20.26 -9.33
CA VAL A 314 -11.42 19.22 -10.12
C VAL A 314 -10.66 18.27 -9.18
N THR A 315 -10.97 16.98 -9.29
CA THR A 315 -10.41 15.91 -8.47
C THR A 315 -9.11 15.37 -9.07
N VAL A 316 -8.26 14.79 -8.22
CA VAL A 316 -7.03 14.13 -8.70
C VAL A 316 -7.39 12.91 -9.57
N GLU A 317 -8.50 12.24 -9.26
CA GLU A 317 -9.06 11.12 -10.02
C GLU A 317 -9.39 11.53 -11.46
N GLU A 318 -10.04 12.68 -11.66
CA GLU A 318 -10.34 13.21 -13.00
C GLU A 318 -9.07 13.59 -13.78
N MET A 319 -8.09 14.22 -13.11
CA MET A 319 -6.80 14.55 -13.73
C MET A 319 -6.07 13.28 -14.18
N LEU A 320 -6.01 12.27 -13.32
CA LEU A 320 -5.37 10.99 -13.62
C LEU A 320 -6.07 10.24 -14.74
N SER A 321 -7.40 10.23 -14.75
CA SER A 321 -8.20 9.66 -15.84
C SER A 321 -7.83 10.31 -17.18
N SER A 322 -7.81 11.64 -17.23
CA SER A 322 -7.42 12.41 -18.42
C SER A 322 -5.98 12.09 -18.88
N ILE A 323 -5.03 11.95 -17.94
CA ILE A 323 -3.64 11.58 -18.25
C ILE A 323 -3.59 10.17 -18.85
N LEU A 324 -4.22 9.18 -18.21
CA LEU A 324 -4.17 7.78 -18.64
C LEU A 324 -4.87 7.54 -19.99
N ASP A 325 -5.88 8.35 -20.31
CA ASP A 325 -6.58 8.33 -21.59
C ASP A 325 -5.78 8.99 -22.72
N LYS A 326 -5.13 10.14 -22.46
CA LYS A 326 -4.45 10.92 -23.50
C LYS A 326 -2.99 10.52 -23.73
N VAL A 327 -2.30 9.92 -22.76
CA VAL A 327 -0.91 9.47 -22.95
C VAL A 327 -0.91 8.13 -23.72
N PRO A 328 -0.46 8.08 -24.99
CA PRO A 328 -0.47 6.84 -25.77
C PRO A 328 0.65 5.89 -25.32
N VAL A 329 0.41 4.59 -25.48
CA VAL A 329 1.46 3.57 -25.44
C VAL A 329 2.27 3.65 -26.74
N THR A 330 3.55 4.00 -26.65
CA THR A 330 4.42 4.06 -27.83
C THR A 330 4.81 2.64 -28.25
N ARG A 331 4.15 2.06 -29.26
CA ARG A 331 4.71 0.86 -29.93
C ARG A 331 5.83 1.34 -30.85
N ARG A 332 7.08 0.97 -30.53
CA ARG A 332 8.23 1.20 -31.42
C ARG A 332 8.31 0.13 -32.50
#